data_AF-A0A6P4AEQ3-F1
#
_entry.id   AF-A0A6P4AEQ3-F1
#
_cell.length_a   1.000
_cell.length_b   1.000
_cell.length_c   1.000
_cell.angle_alpha   90.00
_cell.angle_beta   90.00
_cell.angle_gamma   90.00
#
_symmetry.space_group_name_H-M   'P 1'
#
loop_
_entity.id
_entity.type
_entity.pdbx_description
1 polymer ?
#
loop_
_entity_poly.entity_id
_entity_poly.type
_entity_poly.pdbx_seq_one_letter_code
_entity_poly.pdbx_strand_id
1 'polypeptide(L)'
;MDLYDNKFEGEIPKSLNKLKSLRFLRLNNNKLTGSIPRGLTKLSNLKVFDVSNNDLCGTIPVEGPFATFPMESFENNRFSGPELQGLVPYDFGC
;
A
#
# COMPACT_ATOMS: atom_id res chain seq x y z
N MET A 1 -8.26 -11.65 0.60
CA MET A 1 -7.19 -12.22 -0.23
C MET A 1 -5.95 -12.19 0.62
N ASP A 2 -5.48 -13.37 0.99
CA ASP A 2 -4.32 -13.57 1.84
C ASP A 2 -3.19 -14.13 0.97
N LEU A 3 -2.14 -13.33 0.80
CA LEU A 3 -0.97 -13.61 -0.04
C LEU A 3 0.33 -13.30 0.73
N TYR A 4 0.25 -13.31 2.06
CA TYR A 4 1.38 -13.06 2.94
C TYR A 4 2.39 -14.21 2.90
N ASP A 5 3.62 -13.98 3.36
CA ASP A 5 4.71 -14.97 3.42
C ASP A 5 4.98 -15.64 2.06
N ASN A 6 5.21 -14.81 1.05
CA ASN A 6 5.55 -15.26 -0.29
C ASN A 6 6.82 -14.56 -0.79
N LYS A 7 7.20 -14.86 -2.04
CA LYS A 7 8.33 -14.22 -2.72
C LYS A 7 7.85 -13.37 -3.88
N PHE A 8 6.66 -12.75 -3.77
CA PHE A 8 6.17 -11.88 -4.82
C PHE A 8 7.06 -10.64 -4.92
N GLU A 9 7.41 -10.31 -6.16
CA GLU A 9 8.29 -9.21 -6.54
C GLU A 9 7.54 -8.27 -7.48
N GLY A 10 8.04 -7.04 -7.62
CA GLY A 10 7.43 -6.00 -8.45
C GLY A 10 6.31 -5.22 -7.74
N GLU A 11 5.53 -4.46 -8.49
CA GLU A 11 4.57 -3.52 -7.95
C GLU A 11 3.20 -4.13 -7.63
N ILE A 12 2.48 -3.49 -6.68
CA ILE A 12 1.06 -3.77 -6.44
C ILE A 12 0.24 -3.36 -7.69
N PRO A 13 -0.48 -4.30 -8.36
CA PRO A 13 -1.17 -3.97 -9.60
C PRO A 13 -2.31 -2.97 -9.40
N LYS A 14 -2.33 -1.90 -10.20
CA LYS A 14 -3.43 -0.89 -10.22
C LYS A 14 -4.81 -1.50 -10.45
N SER A 15 -4.89 -2.65 -11.13
CA SER A 15 -6.11 -3.39 -11.42
C SER A 15 -6.84 -3.93 -10.19
N LEU A 16 -6.17 -4.06 -9.04
CA LEU A 16 -6.81 -4.45 -7.77
C LEU A 16 -7.94 -3.48 -7.36
N ASN A 17 -7.90 -2.23 -7.84
CA ASN A 17 -8.96 -1.25 -7.60
C ASN A 17 -10.35 -1.65 -8.16
N LYS A 18 -10.41 -2.65 -9.05
CA LYS A 18 -11.65 -3.18 -9.63
C LYS A 18 -12.37 -4.14 -8.69
N LEU A 19 -11.69 -4.68 -7.69
CA LEU A 19 -12.24 -5.67 -6.75
C LEU A 19 -13.06 -4.97 -5.64
N LYS A 20 -14.18 -4.35 -6.00
CA LYS A 20 -15.00 -3.52 -5.07
C LYS A 20 -15.56 -4.26 -3.86
N SER A 21 -15.70 -5.58 -3.93
CA SER A 21 -16.16 -6.43 -2.83
C SER A 21 -15.02 -6.93 -1.93
N LEU A 22 -13.76 -6.57 -2.20
CA LEU A 22 -12.61 -7.03 -1.44
C LEU A 22 -12.67 -6.50 -0.01
N ARG A 23 -12.58 -7.40 0.97
CA ARG A 23 -12.62 -7.09 2.41
C ARG A 23 -11.28 -7.22 3.11
N PHE A 24 -10.39 -8.05 2.59
CA PHE A 24 -9.08 -8.34 3.17
C PHE A 24 -8.05 -8.35 2.03
N LEU A 25 -6.91 -7.70 2.24
CA LEU A 25 -5.75 -7.75 1.35
C LEU A 25 -4.49 -7.80 2.21
N ARG A 26 -3.94 -8.99 2.42
CA ARG A 26 -2.67 -9.19 3.12
C ARG A 26 -1.59 -9.56 2.12
N LEU A 27 -0.56 -8.73 2.05
CA LEU A 27 0.60 -8.83 1.16
C LEU A 27 1.91 -8.76 1.96
N ASN A 28 1.83 -8.78 3.29
CA ASN A 28 2.98 -8.67 4.17
C ASN A 28 3.98 -9.82 3.96
N ASN A 29 5.24 -9.58 4.31
CA ASN A 29 6.34 -10.54 4.14
C ASN A 29 6.48 -11.02 2.68
N ASN A 30 6.67 -10.06 1.78
CA ASN A 30 7.00 -10.28 0.37
C ASN A 30 8.18 -9.37 -0.02
N LYS A 31 8.46 -9.23 -1.31
CA LYS A 31 9.49 -8.34 -1.87
C LYS A 31 8.89 -7.34 -2.84
N LEU A 32 7.67 -6.86 -2.54
CA LEU A 32 6.97 -5.91 -3.39
C LEU A 32 7.67 -4.55 -3.34
N THR A 33 7.73 -3.88 -4.48
CA THR A 33 8.36 -2.56 -4.67
C THR A 33 7.34 -1.54 -5.19
N GLY A 34 7.77 -0.29 -5.36
CA GLY A 34 6.93 0.80 -5.84
C GLY A 34 6.01 1.36 -4.76
N SER A 35 4.97 2.09 -5.18
CA SER A 35 4.04 2.76 -4.27
C SER A 35 2.70 2.03 -4.12
N ILE A 36 1.97 2.32 -3.04
CA ILE A 36 0.58 1.86 -2.89
C ILE A 36 -0.28 2.56 -3.94
N PRO A 37 -0.97 1.84 -4.85
CA PRO A 37 -1.79 2.47 -5.87
C PRO A 37 -2.93 3.28 -5.24
N ARG A 38 -2.99 4.58 -5.51
CA ARG A 38 -4.05 5.47 -4.98
C ARG A 38 -5.47 4.98 -5.31
N GLY A 39 -5.64 4.19 -6.36
CA GLY A 39 -6.93 3.55 -6.69
C GLY A 39 -7.49 2.63 -5.60
N LEU A 40 -6.64 2.10 -4.71
CA LEU A 40 -7.07 1.24 -3.59
C LEU A 40 -7.86 2.02 -2.52
N THR A 41 -7.71 3.35 -2.44
CA THR A 41 -8.53 4.17 -1.52
C THR A 41 -10.02 4.12 -1.85
N LYS A 42 -10.37 3.70 -3.09
CA LYS A 42 -11.75 3.52 -3.54
C LYS A 42 -12.35 2.16 -3.18
N LEU A 43 -11.66 1.32 -2.41
CA LEU A 43 -12.16 0.02 -1.95
C LEU A 43 -12.83 0.16 -0.58
N SER A 44 -14.01 0.80 -0.53
CA SER A 44 -14.71 1.11 0.74
C SER A 44 -15.06 -0.10 1.60
N ASN A 45 -15.12 -1.30 1.01
CA ASN A 45 -15.36 -2.56 1.72
C ASN A 45 -14.10 -3.17 2.33
N LEU A 46 -12.91 -2.63 2.04
CA LEU A 46 -11.65 -3.15 2.56
C LEU A 46 -11.55 -2.85 4.06
N LYS A 47 -11.43 -3.90 4.87
CA LYS A 47 -11.39 -3.85 6.34
C LYS A 47 -10.06 -4.26 6.92
N VAL A 48 -9.30 -5.08 6.19
CA VAL A 48 -7.94 -5.47 6.57
C VAL A 48 -7.03 -5.22 5.37
N PHE A 49 -5.97 -4.50 5.64
CA PHE A 49 -4.89 -4.24 4.70
C PHE A 49 -3.58 -4.40 5.46
N ASP A 50 -2.65 -5.16 4.91
CA ASP A 50 -1.32 -5.33 5.49
C ASP A 50 -0.31 -5.50 4.36
N VAL A 51 0.66 -4.60 4.31
CA VAL A 51 1.78 -4.61 3.36
C VAL A 51 3.12 -4.54 4.10
N SER A 52 3.12 -4.79 5.41
CA SER A 52 4.32 -4.74 6.24
C SER A 52 5.41 -5.70 5.73
N ASN A 53 6.67 -5.39 5.99
CA ASN A 53 7.81 -6.21 5.56
C ASN A 53 7.83 -6.42 4.03
N ASN A 54 7.96 -5.32 3.30
CA ASN A 54 8.17 -5.26 1.86
C ASN A 54 9.17 -4.12 1.55
N ASP A 55 9.43 -3.87 0.27
CA ASP A 55 10.31 -2.78 -0.20
C ASP A 55 9.50 -1.61 -0.81
N LEU A 56 8.26 -1.39 -0.35
CA LEU A 56 7.38 -0.34 -0.87
C LEU A 56 7.87 1.05 -0.46
N CYS A 57 7.71 2.05 -1.32
CA CYS A 57 8.10 3.44 -1.10
C CYS A 57 6.97 4.43 -1.40
N GLY A 58 7.30 5.73 -1.29
CA GLY A 58 6.35 6.82 -1.49
C GLY A 58 5.54 7.11 -0.24
N THR A 59 4.33 7.66 -0.41
CA THR A 59 3.47 8.09 0.69
C THR A 59 2.36 7.08 0.98
N ILE A 60 2.04 6.91 2.26
CA ILE A 60 0.87 6.15 2.70
C ILE A 60 -0.38 7.00 2.41
N PRO A 61 -1.38 6.50 1.66
CA PRO A 61 -2.62 7.22 1.46
C PRO A 61 -3.34 7.48 2.79
N VAL A 62 -3.87 8.69 2.98
CA VAL A 62 -4.61 9.08 4.20
C VAL A 62 -6.12 9.21 3.95
N GLU A 63 -6.61 8.64 2.85
CA GLU A 63 -8.00 8.72 2.40
C GLU A 63 -8.70 7.35 2.44
N GLY A 64 -10.04 7.38 2.52
CA GLY A 64 -10.86 6.18 2.45
C GLY A 64 -10.56 5.19 3.59
N PRO A 65 -10.46 3.88 3.32
CA PRO A 65 -10.19 2.90 4.37
C PRO A 65 -8.77 3.02 4.95
N PHE A 66 -7.83 3.63 4.22
CA PHE A 66 -6.44 3.77 4.65
C PHE A 66 -6.26 4.73 5.84
N ALA A 67 -7.19 5.67 6.02
CA ALA A 67 -7.22 6.54 7.20
C ALA A 67 -7.44 5.77 8.51
N THR A 68 -7.86 4.50 8.44
CA THR A 68 -8.23 3.69 9.61
C THR A 68 -7.33 2.49 9.85
N PHE A 69 -6.44 2.15 8.91
CA PHE A 69 -5.53 1.02 9.10
C PHE A 69 -4.44 1.37 10.12
N PRO A 70 -4.05 0.41 10.98
CA PRO A 70 -3.00 0.64 11.96
C PRO A 70 -1.67 0.90 11.24
N MET A 71 -0.78 1.67 11.88
CA MET A 71 0.54 1.95 11.29
C MET A 71 1.38 0.68 11.11
N GLU A 72 1.17 -0.33 11.95
CA GLU A 72 1.76 -1.67 11.85
C GLU A 72 1.56 -2.30 10.46
N SER A 73 0.42 -2.05 9.80
CA SER A 73 0.13 -2.54 8.44
C SER A 73 1.10 -2.02 7.37
N PHE A 74 1.90 -1.00 7.68
CA PHE A 74 2.81 -0.34 6.76
C PHE A 74 4.28 -0.39 7.24
N GLU A 75 4.55 -1.02 8.38
CA GLU A 75 5.89 -1.08 8.97
C GLU A 75 6.87 -1.86 8.10
N ASN A 76 8.17 -1.66 8.34
CA ASN A 76 9.25 -2.34 7.63
C ASN A 76 9.12 -2.24 6.11
N ASN A 77 8.91 -1.01 5.65
CA ASN A 77 8.92 -0.58 4.25
C ASN A 77 9.80 0.69 4.13
N ARG A 78 9.86 1.26 2.93
CA ARG A 78 10.58 2.51 2.61
C ARG A 78 9.65 3.72 2.47
N PHE A 79 8.49 3.73 3.14
CA PHE A 79 7.56 4.86 3.08
C PHE A 79 8.19 6.13 3.68
N SER A 80 8.00 7.25 2.98
CA SER A 80 8.35 8.57 3.51
C SER A 80 7.20 9.12 4.36
N GLY A 81 7.53 9.96 5.35
CA GLY A 81 6.54 10.68 6.17
C GLY A 81 5.57 11.53 5.33
N PRO A 82 4.50 12.06 5.94
CA PRO A 82 3.52 12.86 5.21
C PRO A 82 4.21 14.02 4.49
N GLU A 83 3.98 14.15 3.18
CA GLU A 83 4.45 15.28 2.35
C GLU A 83 4.05 16.59 3.03
N LEU A 84 4.99 17.24 3.73
CA LEU A 84 4.87 18.67 3.99
C LEU A 84 4.98 19.35 2.64
N GLN A 85 3.86 19.89 2.16
CA GLN A 85 3.68 20.56 0.87
C GLN A 85 4.91 21.41 0.52
N GLY A 86 5.70 20.94 -0.45
CA GLY A 86 6.96 21.60 -0.77
C GLY A 86 7.74 20.89 -1.87
N LEU A 87 7.21 20.91 -3.10
CA LEU A 87 7.97 20.84 -4.35
C LEU A 87 9.13 19.82 -4.42
N VAL A 88 8.85 18.54 -4.16
CA VAL A 88 9.73 17.46 -4.65
C VAL A 88 8.94 16.68 -5.70
N PRO A 89 9.42 16.60 -6.96
CA PRO A 89 8.66 15.97 -8.03
C PRO A 89 8.39 14.49 -7.72
N TYR A 90 7.16 14.06 -8.01
CA TYR A 90 6.53 12.75 -7.80
C TYR A 90 7.24 11.53 -8.42
N ASP A 91 8.50 11.63 -8.85
CA ASP A 91 9.18 10.66 -9.72
C ASP A 91 10.67 10.43 -9.38
N PHE A 92 11.08 10.53 -8.12
CA PHE A 92 12.31 9.86 -7.69
C PHE A 92 11.93 8.53 -7.05
N GLY A 93 12.08 7.49 -7.86
CA GLY A 93 11.59 6.15 -7.62
C GLY A 93 12.09 5.50 -6.32
N CYS A 94 11.30 4.49 -5.92
CA CYS A 94 11.89 3.16 -5.84
C CYS A 94 12.70 2.90 -7.12
#